data_AF-A0A101GRQ0-F1
#
_entry.id   AF-A0A101GRQ0-F1
#
_cell.length_a   1.000
_cell.length_b   1.000
_cell.length_c   1.000
_cell.angle_alpha   90.00
_cell.angle_beta   90.00
_cell.angle_gamma   90.00
#
_symmetry.space_group_name_H-M   'P 1'
#
loop_
_entity.id
_entity.type
_entity.pdbx_description
1 polymer ?
#
loop_
_entity_poly.entity_id
_entity_poly.type
_entity_poly.pdbx_seq_one_letter_code
_entity_poly.pdbx_strand_id
1 'polypeptide(L)'
;FHRGSVTYHPNAMIQPRHQIVNPYHINLSRLLSAFSLGFVLKDILVKNYQWTNYQNTKPLDADTLAEIIETVVKDNGNDKIGNKEKFICRLSKEEKIFVENAPKMFGIINATPDNVEKALLSIQSRIESISGRVPLWVLPKYIHSVSDPLAEQISEVLGKVCVAGSISSKGKVEERSNAVKDVGTLILSNNMIVDMISGYIKPENFVTAFKIYVDETAPKLRELAESVGDVSGSYCSAVKDKVSETAGWLWTQTDIGNEINRTICEYEVIKLLKQLLGFTDFVPFQSLADSLHTATTSMNKLPKSLILSEYPALADLLGNNDSVEVIKTTVSQNGETIKKLFFDVSKTLSIQLLKKSLSDITAIPDNELLNIYNGLQSGFYTDGTMFLNEVRLKIEDYTKNSIVNQIAFEWKRISSTETPSKWAVINGIPARLLFGDNPEWRDLLGAIETPDNYSADKLKGLLEQLNSMQAPSIAGCQKQFITETIPHRYVKFNISLSSLLEFLRLKYGNQPNDWAVKPDVREFLERQYKGEFAPQITDKLKKTAAEDLKKKLIQLANENPDLGLLFWE
;
A
#
# COMPACT_ATOMS: atom_id res chain seq x y z
N PHE A 1 -48.76 -10.88 62.23
CA PHE A 1 -48.90 -10.64 63.67
C PHE A 1 -49.75 -9.40 63.88
N HIS A 2 -50.81 -9.53 64.70
CA HIS A 2 -51.67 -8.52 65.39
C HIS A 2 -51.54 -7.03 65.02
N ARG A 3 -52.57 -6.19 64.93
CA ARG A 3 -53.93 -6.07 65.52
C ARG A 3 -54.59 -4.96 64.68
N GLY A 4 -55.87 -5.00 64.31
CA GLY A 4 -56.96 -4.68 65.23
C GLY A 4 -58.01 -3.89 64.44
N SER A 5 -59.18 -4.51 64.28
CA SER A 5 -60.48 -3.94 63.91
C SER A 5 -60.87 -2.82 64.89
N VAL A 6 -61.78 -1.90 64.60
CA VAL A 6 -63.27 -1.99 64.61
C VAL A 6 -63.69 -0.51 64.42
N THR A 7 -64.60 -0.11 63.54
CA THR A 7 -66.05 -0.07 63.82
C THR A 7 -66.83 0.08 62.53
N TYR A 8 -67.88 -0.73 62.43
CA TYR A 8 -68.90 -0.71 61.41
C TYR A 8 -70.22 -0.23 62.03
N HIS A 9 -71.10 0.23 61.14
CA HIS A 9 -72.57 0.07 61.12
C HIS A 9 -73.47 1.09 61.85
N PRO A 10 -74.79 1.17 61.52
CA PRO A 10 -75.54 0.55 60.39
C PRO A 10 -76.67 1.43 59.77
N ASN A 11 -77.43 0.78 58.86
CA ASN A 11 -78.82 1.03 58.40
C ASN A 11 -78.96 1.70 57.03
N ALA A 12 -79.86 1.29 56.13
CA ALA A 12 -80.70 0.10 55.96
C ALA A 12 -81.23 0.22 54.50
N MET A 13 -80.95 -0.76 53.64
CA MET A 13 -81.92 -1.68 53.01
C MET A 13 -83.03 -1.07 52.11
N ILE A 14 -83.04 -1.57 50.85
CA ILE A 14 -84.22 -2.04 50.06
C ILE A 14 -85.07 -0.92 49.42
N GLN A 15 -85.36 -0.82 48.11
CA GLN A 15 -85.41 -1.77 46.98
C GLN A 15 -85.59 -1.00 45.62
N PRO A 16 -85.74 -1.64 44.43
CA PRO A 16 -85.14 -1.20 43.18
C PRO A 16 -86.15 -0.61 42.18
N ARG A 17 -85.67 0.15 41.19
CA ARG A 17 -86.38 0.30 39.91
C ARG A 17 -85.42 0.14 38.76
N HIS A 18 -85.70 -0.86 37.93
CA HIS A 18 -85.17 -1.00 36.58
C HIS A 18 -85.24 0.34 35.84
N GLN A 19 -84.08 0.89 35.47
CA GLN A 19 -83.98 1.78 34.34
C GLN A 19 -83.47 0.98 33.16
N ILE A 20 -84.39 0.78 32.21
CA ILE A 20 -84.09 0.45 30.82
C ILE A 20 -83.24 1.60 30.30
N VAL A 21 -81.92 1.42 30.27
CA VAL A 21 -81.01 2.36 29.61
C VAL A 21 -81.18 2.16 28.11
N ASN A 22 -81.93 3.06 27.48
CA ASN A 22 -82.08 3.09 26.02
C ASN A 22 -80.72 3.55 25.43
N PRO A 23 -79.96 2.67 24.73
CA PRO A 23 -78.60 2.99 24.28
C PRO A 23 -78.55 4.13 23.24
N TYR A 24 -79.68 4.47 22.62
CA TYR A 24 -79.77 5.54 21.62
C TYR A 24 -79.72 6.96 22.24
N HIS A 25 -80.25 7.18 23.45
CA HIS A 25 -80.26 8.51 24.09
C HIS A 25 -78.88 8.95 24.59
N ILE A 26 -78.08 8.01 25.09
CA ILE A 26 -76.71 8.29 25.57
C ILE A 26 -75.81 8.67 24.38
N ASN A 27 -76.00 8.03 23.22
CA ASN A 27 -75.23 8.35 22.02
C ASN A 27 -75.61 9.71 21.41
N LEU A 28 -76.89 10.08 21.38
CA LEU A 28 -77.32 11.37 20.84
C LEU A 28 -76.82 12.55 21.69
N SER A 29 -76.89 12.42 23.03
CA SER A 29 -76.37 13.44 23.96
C SER A 29 -74.86 13.64 23.82
N ARG A 30 -74.11 12.54 23.66
CA ARG A 30 -72.65 12.59 23.42
C ARG A 30 -72.30 13.20 22.08
N LEU A 31 -73.03 12.88 21.00
CA LEU A 31 -72.83 13.46 19.67
C LEU A 31 -73.07 14.97 19.68
N LEU A 32 -74.16 15.44 20.30
CA LEU A 32 -74.47 16.87 20.44
C LEU A 32 -73.44 17.61 21.31
N SER A 33 -72.94 16.95 22.36
CA SER A 33 -71.90 17.51 23.24
C SER A 33 -70.56 17.65 22.51
N ALA A 34 -70.14 16.62 21.76
CA ALA A 34 -68.93 16.66 20.95
C ALA A 34 -69.00 17.73 19.85
N PHE A 35 -70.15 17.84 19.16
CA PHE A 35 -70.38 18.88 18.15
C PHE A 35 -70.31 20.29 18.76
N SER A 36 -70.99 20.52 19.88
CA SER A 36 -71.01 21.83 20.56
C SER A 36 -69.62 22.21 21.06
N LEU A 37 -68.87 21.25 21.64
CA LEU A 37 -67.51 21.47 22.10
C LEU A 37 -66.57 21.77 20.94
N GLY A 38 -66.65 21.01 19.84
CA GLY A 38 -65.89 21.27 18.62
C GLY A 38 -66.17 22.65 18.03
N PHE A 39 -67.43 23.08 17.99
CA PHE A 39 -67.81 24.40 17.48
C PHE A 39 -67.26 25.55 18.34
N VAL A 40 -67.27 25.41 19.67
CA VAL A 40 -66.73 26.42 20.60
C VAL A 40 -65.20 26.44 20.57
N LEU A 41 -64.58 25.28 20.45
CA LEU A 41 -63.13 25.14 20.46
C LEU A 41 -62.47 25.41 19.10
N LYS A 42 -63.21 25.47 17.98
CA LYS A 42 -62.63 25.67 16.64
C LYS A 42 -61.69 26.88 16.54
N ASP A 43 -61.98 27.96 17.27
CA ASP A 43 -61.21 29.20 17.22
C ASP A 43 -59.84 29.08 17.89
N ILE A 44 -59.60 28.01 18.67
CA ILE A 44 -58.29 27.75 19.28
C ILE A 44 -57.28 27.21 18.27
N LEU A 45 -57.75 26.56 17.19
CA LEU A 45 -56.90 26.09 16.09
C LEU A 45 -56.24 27.27 15.35
N VAL A 46 -56.89 28.44 15.35
CA VAL A 46 -56.39 29.67 14.72
C VAL A 46 -55.43 30.45 15.62
N LYS A 47 -55.33 30.08 16.91
CA LYS A 47 -54.59 30.84 17.94
C LYS A 47 -53.27 30.19 18.35
N ASN A 48 -52.67 29.35 17.49
CA ASN A 48 -51.40 28.64 17.72
C ASN A 48 -51.34 27.89 19.06
N TYR A 49 -52.47 27.30 19.47
CA TYR A 49 -52.48 26.43 20.63
C TYR A 49 -51.70 25.15 20.33
N GLN A 50 -51.18 24.55 21.39
CA GLN A 50 -50.50 23.28 21.36
C GLN A 50 -51.27 22.28 22.21
N TRP A 51 -50.99 21.00 21.99
CA TRP A 51 -51.37 19.98 22.96
C TRP A 51 -50.13 19.36 23.56
N THR A 52 -50.23 18.98 24.84
CA THR A 52 -49.19 18.22 25.54
C THR A 52 -49.80 17.07 26.32
N ASN A 53 -49.10 15.97 26.42
CA ASN A 53 -49.43 14.87 27.34
C ASN A 53 -48.29 14.63 28.35
N TYR A 54 -47.54 15.69 28.67
CA TYR A 54 -46.30 15.69 29.44
C TYR A 54 -45.13 14.90 28.82
N GLN A 55 -45.35 14.17 27.72
CA GLN A 55 -44.31 13.41 27.00
C GLN A 55 -44.03 13.94 25.60
N ASN A 56 -45.02 14.49 24.91
CA ASN A 56 -44.89 15.15 23.63
C ASN A 56 -45.67 16.47 23.70
N THR A 57 -45.13 17.50 23.06
CA THR A 57 -45.83 18.77 22.84
C THR A 57 -45.83 19.05 21.35
N LYS A 58 -47.01 19.20 20.75
CA LYS A 58 -47.16 19.40 19.31
C LYS A 58 -48.21 20.49 19.01
N PRO A 59 -48.18 21.09 17.81
CA PRO A 59 -49.27 21.95 17.34
C PRO A 59 -50.63 21.25 17.50
N LEU A 60 -51.63 21.99 17.95
CA LEU A 60 -52.99 21.50 18.01
C LEU A 60 -53.63 21.64 16.62
N ASP A 61 -53.77 20.51 15.91
CA ASP A 61 -54.50 20.41 14.65
C ASP A 61 -55.95 19.96 14.88
N ALA A 62 -56.76 20.03 13.82
CA ALA A 62 -58.18 19.71 13.88
C ALA A 62 -58.43 18.24 14.28
N ASP A 63 -57.62 17.32 13.78
CA ASP A 63 -57.73 15.88 14.06
C ASP A 63 -57.42 15.58 15.52
N THR A 64 -56.35 16.18 16.05
CA THR A 64 -55.98 16.01 17.46
C THR A 64 -56.99 16.69 18.38
N LEU A 65 -57.52 17.86 18.01
CA LEU A 65 -58.60 18.49 18.78
C LEU A 65 -59.85 17.61 18.80
N ALA A 66 -60.21 16.98 17.67
CA ALA A 66 -61.31 16.04 17.60
C ALA A 66 -61.04 14.80 18.49
N GLU A 67 -59.82 14.28 18.49
CA GLU A 67 -59.41 13.16 19.36
C GLU A 67 -59.50 13.53 20.86
N ILE A 68 -59.07 14.74 21.23
CA ILE A 68 -59.17 15.26 22.61
C ILE A 68 -60.65 15.34 23.01
N ILE A 69 -61.49 15.93 22.17
CA ILE A 69 -62.94 16.06 22.40
C ILE A 69 -63.58 14.68 22.52
N GLU A 70 -63.27 13.76 21.62
CA GLU A 70 -63.79 12.40 21.62
C GLU A 70 -63.39 11.65 22.90
N THR A 71 -62.13 11.78 23.32
CA THR A 71 -61.61 11.15 24.54
C THR A 71 -62.34 11.66 25.78
N VAL A 72 -62.55 12.98 25.89
CA VAL A 72 -63.26 13.60 27.01
C VAL A 72 -64.75 13.26 27.01
N VAL A 73 -65.42 13.26 25.85
CA VAL A 73 -66.86 12.98 25.73
C VAL A 73 -67.18 11.49 25.95
N LYS A 74 -66.23 10.60 25.64
CA LYS A 74 -66.36 9.16 25.90
C LYS A 74 -66.02 8.77 27.34
N ASP A 75 -65.34 9.64 28.08
CA ASP A 75 -65.06 9.37 29.49
C ASP A 75 -66.36 9.36 30.31
N ASN A 76 -66.45 8.39 31.21
CA ASN A 76 -67.62 8.16 32.04
C ASN A 76 -67.40 8.56 33.50
N GLY A 77 -66.37 9.37 33.77
CA GLY A 77 -66.07 9.91 35.11
C GLY A 77 -65.38 8.92 36.06
N ASN A 78 -64.95 7.75 35.56
CA ASN A 78 -64.20 6.74 36.33
C ASN A 78 -62.67 6.87 36.14
N ASP A 79 -62.17 8.05 35.78
CA ASP A 79 -60.75 8.36 35.65
C ASP A 79 -59.98 7.47 34.65
N LYS A 80 -60.67 7.00 33.60
CA LYS A 80 -60.11 6.04 32.62
C LYS A 80 -59.23 6.68 31.55
N ILE A 81 -59.17 8.01 31.48
CA ILE A 81 -58.36 8.73 30.49
C ILE A 81 -56.87 8.47 30.75
N GLY A 82 -56.44 8.51 32.01
CA GLY A 82 -55.09 8.15 32.45
C GLY A 82 -53.98 8.71 31.54
N ASN A 83 -53.05 7.86 31.13
CA ASN A 83 -51.88 8.24 30.31
C ASN A 83 -52.20 8.70 28.87
N LYS A 84 -53.48 8.68 28.44
CA LYS A 84 -53.91 9.19 27.13
C LYS A 84 -54.39 10.64 27.19
N GLU A 85 -54.37 11.26 28.36
CA GLU A 85 -54.83 12.64 28.54
C GLU A 85 -53.92 13.61 27.78
N LYS A 86 -54.57 14.48 27.00
CA LYS A 86 -53.94 15.52 26.19
C LYS A 86 -54.49 16.86 26.61
N PHE A 87 -53.61 17.75 27.06
CA PHE A 87 -53.94 19.08 27.56
C PHE A 87 -53.71 20.11 26.47
N ILE A 88 -54.66 21.02 26.29
CA ILE A 88 -54.52 22.16 25.38
C ILE A 88 -53.80 23.29 26.13
N CYS A 89 -52.67 23.74 25.61
CA CYS A 89 -51.83 24.77 26.21
C CYS A 89 -51.48 25.89 25.21
N ARG A 90 -51.09 27.05 25.74
CA ARG A 90 -50.51 28.17 24.98
C ARG A 90 -49.01 28.23 25.26
N LEU A 91 -48.23 28.68 24.27
CA LEU A 91 -46.84 29.07 24.49
C LEU A 91 -46.77 30.17 25.57
N SER A 92 -45.81 30.07 26.47
CA SER A 92 -45.48 31.16 27.39
C SER A 92 -44.98 32.39 26.62
N LYS A 93 -44.92 33.55 27.29
CA LYS A 93 -44.38 34.78 26.68
C LYS A 93 -42.94 34.56 26.19
N GLU A 94 -42.13 33.90 27.02
CA GLU A 94 -40.72 33.59 26.78
C GLU A 94 -40.56 32.60 25.62
N GLU A 95 -41.36 31.53 25.59
CA GLU A 95 -41.34 30.54 24.51
C GLU A 95 -41.76 31.17 23.17
N LYS A 96 -42.75 32.08 23.19
CA LYS A 96 -43.16 32.81 21.99
C LYS A 96 -42.03 33.70 21.45
N ILE A 97 -41.35 34.42 22.33
CA ILE A 97 -40.19 35.25 21.96
C ILE A 97 -39.05 34.39 21.40
N PHE A 98 -38.79 33.24 22.00
CA PHE A 98 -37.82 32.28 21.50
C PHE A 98 -38.17 31.83 20.07
N VAL A 99 -39.40 31.37 19.85
CA VAL A 99 -39.86 30.89 18.53
C VAL A 99 -39.73 31.99 17.47
N GLU A 100 -40.05 33.24 17.81
CA GLU A 100 -40.01 34.36 16.86
C GLU A 100 -38.60 34.91 16.58
N ASN A 101 -37.67 34.84 17.53
CA ASN A 101 -36.40 35.57 17.44
C ASN A 101 -35.13 34.70 17.50
N ALA A 102 -35.16 33.53 18.13
CA ALA A 102 -34.01 32.65 18.16
C ALA A 102 -33.55 32.21 16.75
N PRO A 103 -34.43 31.88 15.79
CA PRO A 103 -34.01 31.59 14.40
C PRO A 103 -33.27 32.76 13.73
N LYS A 104 -33.65 34.00 14.03
CA LYS A 104 -33.04 35.20 13.44
C LYS A 104 -31.58 35.35 13.88
N MET A 105 -31.23 34.91 15.09
CA MET A 105 -29.83 34.86 15.57
C MET A 105 -28.93 34.05 14.65
N PHE A 106 -29.47 33.09 13.90
CA PHE A 106 -28.73 32.22 12.98
C PHE A 106 -28.88 32.66 11.51
N GLY A 107 -29.42 33.86 11.28
CA GLY A 107 -29.64 34.43 9.95
C GLY A 107 -30.87 33.87 9.22
N ILE A 108 -31.83 33.28 9.95
CA ILE A 108 -33.08 32.74 9.37
C ILE A 108 -34.15 33.83 9.39
N ILE A 109 -34.32 34.53 8.25
CA ILE A 109 -35.18 35.73 8.16
C ILE A 109 -36.62 35.39 7.72
N ASN A 110 -36.80 34.35 6.89
CA ASN A 110 -38.08 34.04 6.25
C ASN A 110 -38.82 32.84 6.90
N ALA A 111 -38.29 32.26 7.97
CA ALA A 111 -38.97 31.16 8.65
C ALA A 111 -39.95 31.72 9.70
N THR A 112 -41.20 31.26 9.64
CA THR A 112 -42.21 31.49 10.67
C THR A 112 -42.48 30.18 11.40
N PRO A 113 -41.57 29.69 12.26
CA PRO A 113 -41.86 28.51 13.05
C PRO A 113 -43.06 28.80 13.95
N ASP A 114 -44.00 27.86 14.01
CA ASP A 114 -45.23 27.97 14.81
C ASP A 114 -45.08 27.34 16.20
N ASN A 115 -43.95 26.67 16.46
CA ASN A 115 -43.65 26.02 17.73
C ASN A 115 -42.13 25.88 17.96
N VAL A 116 -41.77 25.52 19.20
CA VAL A 116 -40.39 25.38 19.68
C VAL A 116 -39.62 24.28 18.92
N GLU A 117 -40.26 23.17 18.55
CA GLU A 117 -39.62 22.06 17.83
C GLU A 117 -39.21 22.49 16.42
N LYS A 118 -40.11 23.14 15.66
CA LYS A 118 -39.78 23.67 14.33
C LYS A 118 -38.71 24.77 14.40
N ALA A 119 -38.75 25.63 15.42
CA ALA A 119 -37.72 26.64 15.62
C ALA A 119 -36.34 25.99 15.82
N LEU A 120 -36.23 25.02 16.74
CA LEU A 120 -34.97 24.31 17.00
C LEU A 120 -34.48 23.50 15.79
N LEU A 121 -35.38 22.84 15.05
CA LEU A 121 -35.02 22.13 13.81
C LEU A 121 -34.48 23.09 12.74
N SER A 122 -35.09 24.27 12.58
CA SER A 122 -34.61 25.27 11.62
C SER A 122 -33.23 25.80 11.98
N ILE A 123 -32.98 26.05 13.28
CA ILE A 123 -31.68 26.45 13.82
C ILE A 123 -30.65 25.34 13.57
N GLN A 124 -31.00 24.09 13.88
CA GLN A 124 -30.14 22.93 13.63
C GLN A 124 -29.70 22.85 12.17
N SER A 125 -30.66 22.81 11.23
CA SER A 125 -30.34 22.70 9.81
C SER A 125 -29.47 23.86 9.32
N ARG A 126 -29.69 25.06 9.87
CA ARG A 126 -28.88 26.23 9.54
C ARG A 126 -27.45 26.10 10.06
N ILE A 127 -27.25 25.68 11.32
CA ILE A 127 -25.93 25.49 11.92
C ILE A 127 -25.16 24.40 11.15
N GLU A 128 -25.79 23.27 10.88
CA GLU A 128 -25.17 22.16 10.12
C GLU A 128 -24.66 22.63 8.74
N SER A 129 -25.38 23.54 8.10
CA SER A 129 -24.99 24.11 6.81
C SER A 129 -23.81 25.10 6.87
N ILE A 130 -23.55 25.76 8.00
CA ILE A 130 -22.61 26.90 8.06
C ILE A 130 -21.42 26.69 9.00
N SER A 131 -21.54 25.81 10.00
CA SER A 131 -20.48 25.63 11.00
C SER A 131 -19.33 24.74 10.50
N GLY A 132 -19.51 24.06 9.37
CA GLY A 132 -18.49 23.17 8.80
C GLY A 132 -18.05 22.09 9.77
N ARG A 133 -19.01 21.45 10.47
CA ARG A 133 -18.83 20.41 11.51
C ARG A 133 -18.24 20.91 12.84
N VAL A 134 -18.14 22.21 13.05
CA VAL A 134 -17.73 22.78 14.35
C VAL A 134 -18.94 22.89 15.29
N PRO A 135 -18.81 22.54 16.58
CA PRO A 135 -19.88 22.70 17.55
C PRO A 135 -20.23 24.14 17.86
N LEU A 136 -21.52 24.40 18.12
CA LEU A 136 -21.98 25.75 18.39
C LEU A 136 -21.37 26.33 19.69
N TRP A 137 -21.18 25.49 20.72
CA TRP A 137 -20.61 25.91 22.00
C TRP A 137 -19.14 26.33 21.93
N VAL A 138 -18.45 26.06 20.81
CA VAL A 138 -17.08 26.52 20.58
C VAL A 138 -17.03 27.98 20.16
N LEU A 139 -18.06 28.48 19.45
CA LEU A 139 -18.11 29.85 18.93
C LEU A 139 -17.84 30.95 19.99
N PRO A 140 -18.34 30.84 21.24
CA PRO A 140 -17.92 31.69 22.35
C PRO A 140 -16.43 31.98 22.46
N LYS A 141 -15.54 31.02 22.13
CA LYS A 141 -14.09 31.22 22.18
C LYS A 141 -13.61 32.35 21.27
N TYR A 142 -14.19 32.45 20.07
CA TYR A 142 -13.90 33.55 19.17
C TYR A 142 -14.46 34.88 19.70
N ILE A 143 -15.68 34.88 20.24
CA ILE A 143 -16.34 36.08 20.75
C ILE A 143 -15.54 36.70 21.92
N HIS A 144 -15.01 35.86 22.81
CA HIS A 144 -14.09 36.31 23.86
C HIS A 144 -12.77 36.85 23.28
N SER A 145 -12.22 36.23 22.23
CA SER A 145 -10.96 36.69 21.61
C SER A 145 -11.05 38.09 20.99
N VAL A 146 -12.24 38.51 20.54
CA VAL A 146 -12.48 39.87 20.03
C VAL A 146 -12.91 40.85 21.12
N SER A 147 -12.95 40.41 22.39
CA SER A 147 -13.29 41.23 23.56
C SER A 147 -14.65 41.92 23.46
N ASP A 148 -15.67 41.22 22.96
CA ASP A 148 -17.03 41.77 22.89
C ASP A 148 -17.61 42.00 24.32
N PRO A 149 -18.16 43.19 24.63
CA PRO A 149 -18.72 43.48 25.95
C PRO A 149 -19.88 42.57 26.40
N LEU A 150 -20.58 41.94 25.45
CA LEU A 150 -21.67 41.00 25.70
C LEU A 150 -21.26 39.54 25.53
N ALA A 151 -19.96 39.22 25.46
CA ALA A 151 -19.46 37.86 25.24
C ALA A 151 -20.07 36.83 26.20
N GLU A 152 -20.20 37.15 27.49
CA GLU A 152 -20.79 36.27 28.50
C GLU A 152 -22.29 36.01 28.24
N GLN A 153 -23.06 37.07 27.95
CA GLN A 153 -24.50 36.94 27.66
C GLN A 153 -24.72 36.14 26.37
N ILE A 154 -23.91 36.39 25.34
CA ILE A 154 -23.97 35.63 24.08
C ILE A 154 -23.64 34.16 24.35
N SER A 155 -22.62 33.88 25.15
CA SER A 155 -22.21 32.51 25.50
C SER A 155 -23.30 31.78 26.26
N GLU A 156 -23.99 32.46 27.18
CA GLU A 156 -25.14 31.91 27.89
C GLU A 156 -26.29 31.57 26.93
N VAL A 157 -26.66 32.49 26.03
CA VAL A 157 -27.69 32.23 25.02
C VAL A 157 -27.34 31.03 24.15
N LEU A 158 -26.13 31.00 23.58
CA LEU A 158 -25.69 29.89 22.71
C LEU A 158 -25.63 28.56 23.47
N GLY A 159 -25.17 28.58 24.72
CA GLY A 159 -25.15 27.40 25.59
C GLY A 159 -26.55 26.85 25.85
N LYS A 160 -27.51 27.72 26.18
CA LYS A 160 -28.90 27.32 26.41
C LYS A 160 -29.60 26.83 25.13
N VAL A 161 -29.30 27.43 23.97
CA VAL A 161 -29.77 26.93 22.67
C VAL A 161 -29.20 25.52 22.39
N CYS A 162 -27.92 25.27 22.68
CA CYS A 162 -27.33 23.94 22.60
C CYS A 162 -28.08 22.95 23.48
N VAL A 163 -28.28 23.27 24.77
CA VAL A 163 -29.02 22.39 25.71
C VAL A 163 -30.43 22.08 25.21
N ALA A 164 -31.17 23.10 24.76
CA ALA A 164 -32.51 22.92 24.21
C ALA A 164 -32.51 22.02 22.97
N GLY A 165 -31.49 22.14 22.12
CA GLY A 165 -31.29 21.35 20.91
C GLY A 165 -30.91 19.89 21.17
N SER A 166 -30.04 19.64 22.15
CA SER A 166 -29.49 18.30 22.48
C SER A 166 -30.51 17.36 23.13
N ILE A 167 -31.49 17.90 23.86
CA ILE A 167 -32.47 17.08 24.60
C ILE A 167 -33.64 16.75 23.67
N SER A 168 -33.94 15.47 23.45
CA SER A 168 -35.13 15.05 22.68
C SER A 168 -36.43 15.58 23.30
N SER A 169 -37.47 15.78 22.48
CA SER A 169 -38.83 16.14 22.93
C SER A 169 -39.44 15.11 23.91
N LYS A 170 -38.89 13.90 23.98
CA LYS A 170 -39.29 12.82 24.92
C LYS A 170 -38.32 12.61 26.10
N GLY A 171 -37.24 13.40 26.17
CA GLY A 171 -36.16 13.27 27.15
C GLY A 171 -36.44 14.05 28.44
N LYS A 172 -35.41 14.69 29.00
CA LYS A 172 -35.55 15.61 30.16
C LYS A 172 -36.33 16.87 29.78
N VAL A 173 -37.65 16.73 29.57
CA VAL A 173 -38.54 17.74 29.00
C VAL A 173 -38.49 19.07 29.78
N GLU A 174 -38.36 18.99 31.10
CA GLU A 174 -38.27 20.16 31.97
C GLU A 174 -36.98 20.97 31.73
N GLU A 175 -35.83 20.30 31.60
CA GLU A 175 -34.55 20.94 31.33
C GLU A 175 -34.54 21.62 29.94
N ARG A 176 -35.16 20.97 28.94
CA ARG A 176 -35.36 21.57 27.60
C ARG A 176 -36.29 22.79 27.65
N SER A 177 -37.42 22.69 28.34
CA SER A 177 -38.38 23.80 28.46
C SER A 177 -37.77 24.99 29.20
N ASN A 178 -37.01 24.75 30.26
CA ASN A 178 -36.31 25.79 31.01
C ASN A 178 -35.25 26.48 30.12
N ALA A 179 -34.44 25.73 29.38
CA ALA A 179 -33.46 26.31 28.47
C ALA A 179 -34.09 27.23 27.40
N VAL A 180 -35.25 26.83 26.85
CA VAL A 180 -36.01 27.65 25.89
C VAL A 180 -36.54 28.93 26.53
N LYS A 181 -37.10 28.85 27.73
CA LYS A 181 -37.61 30.00 28.48
C LYS A 181 -36.50 30.96 28.91
N ASP A 182 -35.35 30.42 29.31
CA ASP A 182 -34.18 31.22 29.69
C ASP A 182 -33.70 32.07 28.50
N VAL A 183 -33.57 31.47 27.31
CA VAL A 183 -33.22 32.20 26.09
C VAL A 183 -34.27 33.27 25.76
N GLY A 184 -35.56 32.95 25.86
CA GLY A 184 -36.64 33.91 25.67
C GLY A 184 -36.56 35.10 26.64
N THR A 185 -36.21 34.84 27.90
CA THR A 185 -36.03 35.86 28.95
C THR A 185 -34.81 36.75 28.68
N LEU A 186 -33.70 36.17 28.20
CA LEU A 186 -32.50 36.90 27.82
C LEU A 186 -32.77 37.84 26.63
N ILE A 187 -33.51 37.37 25.62
CA ILE A 187 -33.92 38.19 24.47
C ILE A 187 -34.85 39.34 24.90
N LEU A 188 -35.79 39.07 25.81
CA LEU A 188 -36.68 40.11 26.35
C LEU A 188 -35.92 41.20 27.12
N SER A 189 -34.84 40.81 27.80
CA SER A 189 -34.02 41.71 28.60
C SER A 189 -33.06 42.54 27.75
N ASN A 190 -32.63 42.02 26.60
CA ASN A 190 -31.74 42.69 25.67
C ASN A 190 -32.09 42.36 24.21
N ASN A 191 -32.89 43.21 23.57
CA ASN A 191 -33.34 42.98 22.18
C ASN A 191 -32.19 43.02 21.15
N MET A 192 -31.11 43.75 21.43
CA MET A 192 -29.94 43.88 20.54
C MET A 192 -29.12 42.58 20.45
N ILE A 193 -29.30 41.65 21.40
CA ILE A 193 -28.54 40.39 21.44
C ILE A 193 -28.78 39.54 20.20
N VAL A 194 -29.96 39.66 19.58
CA VAL A 194 -30.33 38.89 18.38
C VAL A 194 -29.44 39.28 17.20
N ASP A 195 -29.33 40.57 16.93
CA ASP A 195 -28.54 41.11 15.81
C ASP A 195 -27.04 40.91 16.06
N MET A 196 -26.59 41.06 17.31
CA MET A 196 -25.21 40.79 17.72
C MET A 196 -24.82 39.33 17.42
N ILE A 197 -25.61 38.35 17.90
CA ILE A 197 -25.34 36.93 17.65
C ILE A 197 -25.36 36.65 16.13
N SER A 198 -26.32 37.20 15.39
CA SER A 198 -26.36 37.04 13.93
C SER A 198 -25.12 37.56 13.23
N GLY A 199 -24.46 38.60 13.76
CA GLY A 199 -23.19 39.10 13.24
C GLY A 199 -22.02 38.11 13.39
N TYR A 200 -22.08 37.24 14.40
CA TYR A 200 -21.05 36.23 14.69
C TYR A 200 -21.27 34.88 14.00
N ILE A 201 -22.50 34.57 13.58
CA ILE A 201 -22.84 33.30 12.92
C ILE A 201 -22.36 33.31 11.46
N LYS A 202 -21.05 33.11 11.26
CA LYS A 202 -20.36 33.07 9.96
C LYS A 202 -19.37 31.90 9.89
N PRO A 203 -19.21 31.23 8.74
CA PRO A 203 -18.31 30.08 8.60
C PRO A 203 -16.87 30.33 9.09
N GLU A 204 -16.30 31.48 8.75
CA GLU A 204 -14.95 31.88 9.14
C GLU A 204 -14.77 31.96 10.66
N ASN A 205 -15.78 32.46 11.38
CA ASN A 205 -15.73 32.60 12.83
C ASN A 205 -15.75 31.22 13.51
N PHE A 206 -16.48 30.25 12.96
CA PHE A 206 -16.48 28.86 13.47
C PHE A 206 -15.10 28.21 13.31
N VAL A 207 -14.43 28.41 12.17
CA VAL A 207 -13.08 27.88 11.93
C VAL A 207 -12.08 28.48 12.91
N THR A 208 -12.10 29.81 13.10
CA THR A 208 -11.21 30.48 14.04
C THR A 208 -11.50 30.09 15.49
N ALA A 209 -12.79 30.01 15.88
CA ALA A 209 -13.18 29.58 17.22
C ALA A 209 -12.68 28.16 17.54
N PHE A 210 -12.79 27.24 16.58
CA PHE A 210 -12.29 25.88 16.73
C PHE A 210 -10.78 25.82 16.90
N LYS A 211 -10.04 26.61 16.11
CA LYS A 211 -8.60 26.70 16.26
C LYS A 211 -8.21 27.20 17.65
N ILE A 212 -8.83 28.29 18.14
CA ILE A 212 -8.58 28.82 19.48
C ILE A 212 -8.85 27.75 20.55
N TYR A 213 -9.98 27.04 20.43
CA TYR A 213 -10.34 25.97 21.36
C TYR A 213 -9.30 24.84 21.40
N VAL A 214 -8.86 24.35 20.24
CA VAL A 214 -7.86 23.27 20.16
C VAL A 214 -6.51 23.74 20.71
N ASP A 215 -6.09 24.95 20.38
CA ASP A 215 -4.82 25.52 20.83
C ASP A 215 -4.77 25.69 22.35
N GLU A 216 -5.87 26.14 22.97
CA GLU A 216 -5.99 26.29 24.43
C GLU A 216 -6.05 24.92 25.13
N THR A 217 -6.80 23.98 24.58
CA THR A 217 -7.07 22.68 25.21
C THR A 217 -5.91 21.70 25.04
N ALA A 218 -5.18 21.80 23.93
CA ALA A 218 -4.10 20.89 23.58
C ALA A 218 -2.88 21.64 23.01
N PRO A 219 -2.18 22.45 23.83
CA PRO A 219 -0.97 23.16 23.40
C PRO A 219 0.10 22.19 22.85
N LYS A 220 0.17 20.98 23.41
CA LYS A 220 1.04 19.91 22.93
C LYS A 220 0.79 19.54 21.46
N LEU A 221 -0.47 19.53 21.00
CA LEU A 221 -0.80 19.22 19.61
C LEU A 221 -0.24 20.29 18.67
N ARG A 222 -0.39 21.56 19.05
CA ARG A 222 0.16 22.69 18.30
C ARG A 222 1.69 22.64 18.23
N GLU A 223 2.36 22.43 19.37
CA GLU A 223 3.82 22.29 19.41
C GLU A 223 4.31 21.12 18.53
N LEU A 224 3.59 19.99 18.55
CA LEU A 224 3.89 18.86 17.69
C LEU A 224 3.72 19.22 16.21
N ALA A 225 2.60 19.87 15.85
CA ALA A 225 2.31 20.32 14.49
C ALA A 225 3.41 21.25 13.95
N GLU A 226 3.81 22.25 14.74
CA GLU A 226 4.92 23.14 14.41
C GLU A 226 6.23 22.35 14.23
N SER A 227 6.52 21.38 15.11
CA SER A 227 7.75 20.57 15.03
C SER A 227 7.83 19.64 13.80
N VAL A 228 6.68 19.21 13.27
CA VAL A 228 6.62 18.37 12.06
C VAL A 228 6.46 19.19 10.77
N GLY A 229 6.30 20.51 10.88
CA GLY A 229 6.19 21.46 9.77
C GLY A 229 4.77 21.76 9.31
N ASP A 230 3.73 21.40 10.08
CA ASP A 230 2.35 21.83 9.80
C ASP A 230 2.12 23.27 10.32
N VAL A 231 2.53 24.25 9.53
CA VAL A 231 2.33 25.67 9.83
C VAL A 231 0.92 26.15 9.39
N SER A 232 0.21 25.35 8.60
CA SER A 232 -1.08 25.70 8.00
C SER A 232 -2.26 25.59 8.98
N GLY A 233 -2.08 24.91 10.11
CA GLY A 233 -3.15 24.58 11.03
C GLY A 233 -3.98 23.37 10.59
N SER A 234 -3.40 22.49 9.76
CA SER A 234 -4.08 21.30 9.24
C SER A 234 -4.45 20.31 10.35
N TYR A 235 -3.77 20.33 11.51
CA TYR A 235 -4.17 19.56 12.69
C TYR A 235 -5.62 19.83 13.14
N CYS A 236 -6.13 21.06 12.99
CA CYS A 236 -7.53 21.37 13.30
C CYS A 236 -8.48 20.65 12.34
N SER A 237 -8.15 20.61 11.05
CA SER A 237 -8.91 19.83 10.07
C SER A 237 -8.82 18.33 10.37
N ALA A 238 -7.65 17.82 10.75
CA ALA A 238 -7.48 16.41 11.11
C ALA A 238 -8.32 15.99 12.34
N VAL A 239 -8.47 16.86 13.34
CA VAL A 239 -9.40 16.61 14.46
C VAL A 239 -10.85 16.59 13.95
N LYS A 240 -11.24 17.56 13.11
CA LYS A 240 -12.59 17.65 12.57
C LYS A 240 -12.96 16.49 11.64
N ASP A 241 -12.04 16.01 10.84
CA ASP A 241 -12.33 14.96 9.85
C ASP A 241 -12.58 13.60 10.51
N LYS A 242 -12.18 13.43 11.77
CA LYS A 242 -12.47 12.23 12.57
C LYS A 242 -13.81 12.28 13.29
N VAL A 243 -14.39 13.47 13.41
CA VAL A 243 -15.73 13.58 13.97
C VAL A 243 -16.77 13.09 12.94
N SER A 244 -17.73 12.27 13.37
CA SER A 244 -18.82 11.80 12.50
C SER A 244 -19.55 12.97 11.83
N GLU A 245 -19.93 12.75 10.57
CA GLU A 245 -20.53 13.77 9.71
C GLU A 245 -21.91 14.23 10.21
N THR A 246 -22.60 13.41 11.00
CA THR A 246 -23.95 13.70 11.50
C THR A 246 -23.92 14.43 12.83
N ALA A 247 -24.74 15.48 12.94
CA ALA A 247 -24.96 16.25 14.17
C ALA A 247 -23.68 16.84 14.79
N GLY A 248 -22.70 17.23 13.97
CA GLY A 248 -21.43 17.89 14.36
C GLY A 248 -21.59 19.04 15.36
N TRP A 249 -22.74 19.71 15.35
CA TRP A 249 -23.04 20.81 16.24
C TRP A 249 -23.33 20.40 17.70
N LEU A 250 -23.67 19.13 17.95
CA LEU A 250 -24.06 18.55 19.24
C LEU A 250 -22.91 17.85 19.99
N TRP A 251 -21.72 17.80 19.40
CA TRP A 251 -20.59 17.07 19.97
C TRP A 251 -20.23 17.62 21.33
N THR A 252 -19.94 16.75 22.28
CA THR A 252 -19.54 17.18 23.62
C THR A 252 -18.04 17.53 23.65
N GLN A 253 -17.63 18.21 24.72
CA GLN A 253 -16.20 18.42 25.00
C GLN A 253 -15.44 17.09 25.12
N THR A 254 -16.07 16.04 25.63
CA THR A 254 -15.48 14.71 25.75
C THR A 254 -15.25 14.07 24.38
N ASP A 255 -16.21 14.16 23.46
CA ASP A 255 -16.08 13.60 22.11
C ASP A 255 -14.90 14.23 21.35
N ILE A 256 -14.81 15.57 21.38
CA ILE A 256 -13.70 16.28 20.75
C ILE A 256 -12.39 16.05 21.48
N GLY A 257 -12.40 15.96 22.82
CA GLY A 257 -11.22 15.65 23.61
C GLY A 257 -10.60 14.31 23.23
N ASN A 258 -11.43 13.29 22.97
CA ASN A 258 -10.96 11.98 22.50
C ASN A 258 -10.32 12.07 21.12
N GLU A 259 -10.92 12.80 20.17
CA GLU A 259 -10.35 12.99 18.83
C GLU A 259 -9.09 13.86 18.82
N ILE A 260 -8.99 14.83 19.73
CA ILE A 260 -7.74 15.57 19.98
C ILE A 260 -6.66 14.60 20.45
N ASN A 261 -6.94 13.74 21.43
CA ASN A 261 -5.96 12.76 21.94
C ASN A 261 -5.49 11.80 20.84
N ARG A 262 -6.42 11.31 20.00
CA ARG A 262 -6.09 10.47 18.84
C ARG A 262 -5.21 11.21 17.84
N THR A 263 -5.49 12.49 17.59
CA THR A 263 -4.69 13.34 16.70
C THR A 263 -3.31 13.63 17.28
N ILE A 264 -3.17 13.81 18.59
CA ILE A 264 -1.87 13.90 19.25
C ILE A 264 -1.05 12.64 18.99
N CYS A 265 -1.63 11.45 19.18
CA CYS A 265 -0.95 10.18 18.89
C CYS A 265 -0.48 10.11 17.43
N GLU A 266 -1.30 10.52 16.47
CA GLU A 266 -0.92 10.54 15.05
C GLU A 266 0.24 11.51 14.79
N TYR A 267 0.21 12.72 15.35
CA TYR A 267 1.29 13.69 15.17
C TYR A 267 2.61 13.23 15.81
N GLU A 268 2.56 12.49 16.92
CA GLU A 268 3.73 11.82 17.48
C GLU A 268 4.28 10.75 16.53
N VAL A 269 3.41 9.97 15.88
CA VAL A 269 3.81 8.99 14.86
C VAL A 269 4.38 9.68 13.62
N ILE A 270 3.76 10.77 13.14
CA ILE A 270 4.26 11.58 12.02
C ILE A 270 5.71 11.98 12.29
N LYS A 271 5.99 12.51 13.49
CA LYS A 271 7.34 12.92 13.89
C LYS A 271 8.35 11.76 13.79
N LEU A 272 7.99 10.59 14.31
CA LEU A 272 8.84 9.39 14.27
C LEU A 272 9.07 8.88 12.85
N LEU A 273 7.99 8.74 12.06
CA LEU A 273 8.06 8.21 10.70
C LEU A 273 8.76 9.17 9.75
N LYS A 274 8.57 10.48 9.90
CA LYS A 274 9.27 11.50 9.13
C LYS A 274 10.78 11.36 9.29
N GLN A 275 11.26 11.20 10.53
CA GLN A 275 12.67 10.98 10.83
C GLN A 275 13.19 9.64 10.27
N LEU A 276 12.37 8.59 10.33
CA LEU A 276 12.71 7.26 9.84
C LEU A 276 12.82 7.22 8.30
N LEU A 277 11.86 7.85 7.62
CA LEU A 277 11.70 7.85 6.16
C LEU A 277 12.53 8.95 5.47
N GLY A 278 13.04 9.93 6.23
CA GLY A 278 13.88 11.01 5.71
C GLY A 278 13.12 12.15 5.03
N PHE A 279 11.83 12.34 5.36
CA PHE A 279 11.05 13.48 4.85
C PHE A 279 11.45 14.78 5.56
N THR A 280 11.61 15.87 4.82
CA THR A 280 11.92 17.21 5.35
C THR A 280 10.67 18.05 5.59
N ASP A 281 9.68 17.91 4.72
CA ASP A 281 8.41 18.67 4.77
C ASP A 281 7.33 17.94 5.55
N PHE A 282 6.23 18.63 5.85
CA PHE A 282 5.08 18.01 6.48
C PHE A 282 4.41 17.01 5.53
N VAL A 283 4.11 15.82 6.04
CA VAL A 283 3.38 14.77 5.34
C VAL A 283 2.27 14.26 6.26
N PRO A 284 1.01 14.14 5.78
CA PRO A 284 -0.08 13.60 6.58
C PRO A 284 0.18 12.18 7.06
N PHE A 285 -0.41 11.82 8.21
CA PHE A 285 -0.25 10.49 8.82
C PHE A 285 -0.53 9.35 7.83
N GLN A 286 -1.66 9.39 7.11
CA GLN A 286 -2.05 8.32 6.19
C GLN A 286 -0.98 8.06 5.12
N SER A 287 -0.43 9.12 4.52
CA SER A 287 0.61 8.99 3.50
C SER A 287 1.92 8.40 4.04
N LEU A 288 2.28 8.71 5.30
CA LEU A 288 3.44 8.10 5.96
C LEU A 288 3.19 6.63 6.32
N ALA A 289 1.99 6.31 6.80
CA ALA A 289 1.57 4.94 7.08
C ALA A 289 1.56 4.08 5.81
N ASP A 290 1.00 4.59 4.72
CA ASP A 290 1.00 3.94 3.40
C ASP A 290 2.43 3.74 2.86
N SER A 291 3.31 4.73 3.06
CA SER A 291 4.72 4.64 2.68
C SER A 291 5.46 3.55 3.47
N LEU A 292 5.20 3.48 4.78
CA LEU A 292 5.75 2.43 5.64
C LEU A 292 5.24 1.05 5.21
N HIS A 293 3.93 0.92 4.98
CA HIS A 293 3.32 -0.32 4.48
C HIS A 293 3.88 -0.73 3.12
N THR A 294 4.06 0.21 2.20
CA THR A 294 4.67 -0.05 0.89
C THR A 294 6.12 -0.53 1.03
N ALA A 295 6.89 0.06 1.94
CA ALA A 295 8.26 -0.34 2.20
C ALA A 295 8.37 -1.74 2.80
N THR A 296 7.47 -2.11 3.73
CA THR A 296 7.47 -3.41 4.41
C THR A 296 6.91 -4.55 3.54
N THR A 297 5.98 -4.23 2.63
CA THR A 297 5.32 -5.23 1.77
C THR A 297 5.89 -5.25 0.36
N SER A 298 5.65 -4.19 -0.41
CA SER A 298 5.87 -4.16 -1.86
C SER A 298 7.34 -4.01 -2.24
N MET A 299 8.09 -3.18 -1.52
CA MET A 299 9.52 -2.97 -1.80
C MET A 299 10.42 -4.02 -1.13
N ASN A 300 9.94 -4.63 -0.05
CA ASN A 300 10.67 -5.65 0.69
C ASN A 300 10.76 -6.95 -0.11
N LYS A 301 11.98 -7.50 -0.21
CA LYS A 301 12.25 -8.74 -0.93
C LYS A 301 12.27 -9.96 -0.01
N LEU A 302 12.26 -9.76 1.31
CA LEU A 302 12.27 -10.86 2.28
C LEU A 302 10.85 -11.31 2.65
N PRO A 303 10.63 -12.62 2.83
CA PRO A 303 9.41 -13.15 3.43
C PRO A 303 9.15 -12.61 4.83
N LYS A 304 7.87 -12.35 5.13
CA LYS A 304 7.43 -11.97 6.48
C LYS A 304 7.89 -12.99 7.53
N SER A 305 7.78 -14.29 7.22
CA SER A 305 8.17 -15.38 8.13
C SER A 305 9.65 -15.33 8.53
N LEU A 306 10.53 -14.99 7.57
CA LEU A 306 11.97 -14.92 7.77
C LEU A 306 12.38 -13.67 8.58
N ILE A 307 11.66 -12.56 8.39
CA ILE A 307 11.86 -11.37 9.24
C ILE A 307 11.41 -11.68 10.68
N LEU A 308 10.24 -12.29 10.84
CA LEU A 308 9.66 -12.56 12.16
C LEU A 308 10.38 -13.63 12.96
N SER A 309 11.11 -14.55 12.32
CA SER A 309 11.94 -15.52 13.04
C SER A 309 13.08 -14.87 13.81
N GLU A 310 13.59 -13.73 13.33
CA GLU A 310 14.70 -13.00 13.97
C GLU A 310 14.22 -11.75 14.73
N TYR A 311 13.16 -11.12 14.24
CA TYR A 311 12.59 -9.88 14.80
C TYR A 311 11.10 -10.04 15.11
N PRO A 312 10.74 -10.89 16.09
CA PRO A 312 9.33 -11.15 16.43
C PRO A 312 8.59 -9.91 16.95
N ALA A 313 9.31 -8.92 17.50
CA ALA A 313 8.76 -7.65 17.95
C ALA A 313 8.13 -6.82 16.82
N LEU A 314 8.38 -7.16 15.55
CA LEU A 314 7.78 -6.51 14.38
C LEU A 314 6.46 -7.16 13.95
N ALA A 315 5.98 -8.21 14.63
CA ALA A 315 4.79 -8.96 14.25
C ALA A 315 3.55 -8.08 14.07
N ASP A 316 3.33 -7.14 14.99
CA ASP A 316 2.16 -6.27 14.95
C ASP A 316 2.22 -5.27 13.79
N LEU A 317 3.40 -4.69 13.53
CA LEU A 317 3.63 -3.75 12.42
C LEU A 317 3.54 -4.43 11.05
N LEU A 318 4.05 -5.67 10.94
CA LEU A 318 3.96 -6.46 9.71
C LEU A 318 2.62 -7.21 9.60
N GLY A 319 1.74 -7.08 10.59
CA GLY A 319 0.36 -7.51 10.53
C GLY A 319 -0.50 -6.51 9.75
N ASN A 320 -1.79 -6.82 9.61
CA ASN A 320 -2.76 -5.88 9.07
C ASN A 320 -3.29 -4.94 10.18
N ASN A 321 -2.40 -4.44 11.05
CA ASN A 321 -2.78 -3.62 12.19
C ASN A 321 -2.42 -2.15 11.94
N ASP A 322 -3.43 -1.38 11.52
CA ASP A 322 -3.29 0.05 11.23
C ASP A 322 -3.48 0.94 12.48
N SER A 323 -3.44 0.36 13.69
CA SER A 323 -3.53 1.13 14.94
C SER A 323 -2.35 2.08 15.10
N VAL A 324 -2.67 3.35 15.32
CA VAL A 324 -1.69 4.42 15.56
C VAL A 324 -0.83 4.10 16.79
N GLU A 325 -1.42 3.53 17.84
CA GLU A 325 -0.74 3.16 19.09
C GLU A 325 0.28 2.04 18.87
N VAL A 326 -0.06 1.06 18.05
CA VAL A 326 0.81 -0.05 17.69
C VAL A 326 1.99 0.47 16.86
N ILE A 327 1.72 1.25 15.81
CA ILE A 327 2.77 1.87 14.98
C ILE A 327 3.70 2.72 15.85
N LYS A 328 3.14 3.57 16.72
CA LYS A 328 3.92 4.40 17.66
C LYS A 328 4.84 3.56 18.52
N THR A 329 4.31 2.51 19.15
CA THR A 329 5.05 1.67 20.10
C THR A 329 6.16 0.90 19.37
N THR A 330 5.84 0.24 18.27
CA THR A 330 6.80 -0.57 17.51
C THR A 330 7.90 0.28 16.90
N VAL A 331 7.56 1.43 16.30
CA VAL A 331 8.56 2.34 15.69
C VAL A 331 9.45 2.98 16.76
N SER A 332 8.89 3.36 17.92
CA SER A 332 9.69 3.92 19.01
C SER A 332 10.70 2.92 19.58
N GLN A 333 10.30 1.65 19.69
CA GLN A 333 11.15 0.61 20.29
C GLN A 333 12.13 -0.01 19.28
N ASN A 334 11.76 -0.12 18.00
CA ASN A 334 12.50 -0.87 16.98
C ASN A 334 12.94 -0.01 15.79
N GLY A 335 12.91 1.32 15.91
CA GLY A 335 13.16 2.25 14.81
C GLY A 335 14.46 2.00 14.04
N GLU A 336 15.57 1.74 14.73
CA GLU A 336 16.86 1.43 14.09
C GLU A 336 16.83 0.12 13.29
N THR A 337 16.15 -0.91 13.81
CA THR A 337 15.99 -2.19 13.12
C THR A 337 15.13 -2.01 11.87
N ILE A 338 14.01 -1.28 11.98
CA ILE A 338 13.11 -0.96 10.86
C ILE A 338 13.89 -0.16 9.80
N LYS A 339 14.67 0.84 10.21
CA LYS A 339 15.53 1.62 9.32
C LYS A 339 16.48 0.74 8.54
N LYS A 340 17.22 -0.12 9.24
CA LYS A 340 18.23 -1.01 8.62
C LYS A 340 17.62 -2.13 7.76
N LEU A 341 16.41 -2.59 8.05
CA LEU A 341 15.73 -3.62 7.25
C LEU A 341 15.11 -3.04 5.97
N PHE A 342 14.39 -1.93 6.08
CA PHE A 342 13.53 -1.46 5.00
C PHE A 342 14.09 -0.24 4.26
N PHE A 343 14.82 0.64 4.96
CA PHE A 343 15.21 1.95 4.43
C PHE A 343 16.72 2.12 4.18
N ASP A 344 17.54 1.17 4.62
CA ASP A 344 18.98 1.14 4.32
C ASP A 344 19.21 0.76 2.85
N VAL A 345 19.94 1.62 2.13
CA VAL A 345 20.32 1.42 0.73
C VAL A 345 21.31 0.26 0.59
N SER A 346 22.18 0.05 1.59
CA SER A 346 23.13 -1.06 1.61
C SER A 346 22.48 -2.41 1.95
N LYS A 347 21.23 -2.39 2.43
CA LYS A 347 20.44 -3.59 2.80
C LYS A 347 21.19 -4.52 3.74
N THR A 348 22.03 -3.97 4.62
CA THR A 348 22.99 -4.75 5.40
C THR A 348 22.31 -5.84 6.22
N LEU A 349 21.22 -5.51 6.95
CA LEU A 349 20.48 -6.51 7.73
C LEU A 349 19.77 -7.54 6.84
N SER A 350 19.21 -7.14 5.70
CA SER A 350 18.53 -8.06 4.79
C SER A 350 19.50 -9.11 4.24
N ILE A 351 20.71 -8.70 3.89
CA ILE A 351 21.78 -9.58 3.42
C ILE A 351 22.27 -10.50 4.54
N GLN A 352 22.43 -10.00 5.76
CA GLN A 352 22.79 -10.83 6.92
C GLN A 352 21.74 -11.91 7.21
N LEU A 353 20.45 -11.55 7.15
CA LEU A 353 19.34 -12.49 7.31
C LEU A 353 19.38 -13.60 6.26
N LEU A 354 19.64 -13.23 4.99
CA LEU A 354 19.79 -14.21 3.91
C LEU A 354 20.97 -15.15 4.14
N LYS A 355 22.14 -14.62 4.52
CA LYS A 355 23.32 -15.45 4.81
C LYS A 355 23.07 -16.42 5.97
N LYS A 356 22.39 -15.97 7.02
CA LYS A 356 22.01 -16.83 8.15
C LYS A 356 21.07 -17.96 7.72
N SER A 357 20.14 -17.66 6.82
CA SER A 357 19.16 -18.63 6.29
C SER A 357 19.75 -19.57 5.23
N LEU A 358 20.84 -19.16 4.58
CA LEU A 358 21.57 -19.91 3.55
C LEU A 358 22.96 -20.30 4.08
N SER A 359 22.99 -21.05 5.19
CA SER A 359 24.21 -21.53 5.85
C SER A 359 25.20 -22.24 4.90
N ASP A 360 24.66 -22.81 3.82
CA ASP A 360 25.39 -23.64 2.87
C ASP A 360 26.15 -22.79 1.82
N ILE A 361 25.89 -21.48 1.74
CA ILE A 361 26.35 -20.58 0.66
C ILE A 361 27.20 -19.41 1.21
N THR A 362 28.03 -19.68 2.20
CA THR A 362 28.85 -18.66 2.90
C THR A 362 29.95 -18.01 2.04
N ALA A 363 30.22 -18.53 0.84
CA ALA A 363 31.32 -18.08 0.00
C ALA A 363 31.04 -16.82 -0.84
N ILE A 364 29.80 -16.32 -0.90
CA ILE A 364 29.44 -15.19 -1.78
C ILE A 364 29.71 -13.84 -1.07
N PRO A 365 30.46 -12.93 -1.70
CA PRO A 365 30.67 -11.56 -1.21
C PRO A 365 29.34 -10.77 -1.09
N ASP A 366 29.28 -9.85 -0.12
CA ASP A 366 28.05 -9.08 0.17
C ASP A 366 27.56 -8.24 -1.01
N ASN A 367 28.46 -7.71 -1.84
CA ASN A 367 28.11 -6.90 -3.02
C ASN A 367 27.43 -7.74 -4.12
N GLU A 368 27.88 -8.98 -4.32
CA GLU A 368 27.26 -9.88 -5.30
C GLU A 368 25.89 -10.35 -4.81
N LEU A 369 25.79 -10.69 -3.52
CA LEU A 369 24.52 -11.06 -2.92
C LEU A 369 23.52 -9.90 -2.93
N LEU A 370 23.99 -8.66 -2.78
CA LEU A 370 23.18 -7.45 -2.93
C LEU A 370 22.64 -7.29 -4.37
N ASN A 371 23.44 -7.58 -5.39
CA ASN A 371 22.97 -7.56 -6.78
C ASN A 371 21.87 -8.60 -7.01
N ILE A 372 22.06 -9.82 -6.50
CA ILE A 372 21.04 -10.88 -6.56
C ILE A 372 19.76 -10.43 -5.84
N TYR A 373 19.91 -9.90 -4.62
CA TYR A 373 18.80 -9.40 -3.81
C TYR A 373 17.97 -8.33 -4.53
N ASN A 374 18.64 -7.36 -5.15
CA ASN A 374 17.99 -6.28 -5.89
C ASN A 374 17.21 -6.78 -7.11
N GLY A 375 17.62 -7.91 -7.71
CA GLY A 375 16.91 -8.59 -8.80
C GLY A 375 15.74 -9.49 -8.36
N LEU A 376 15.47 -9.61 -7.05
CA LEU A 376 14.33 -10.37 -6.54
C LEU A 376 13.01 -9.59 -6.68
N GLN A 377 11.91 -10.33 -6.76
CA GLN A 377 10.56 -9.76 -6.62
C GLN A 377 10.22 -9.52 -5.15
N SER A 378 9.08 -8.86 -4.88
CA SER A 378 8.60 -8.72 -3.50
C SER A 378 8.44 -10.11 -2.88
N GLY A 379 9.03 -10.31 -1.70
CA GLY A 379 9.01 -11.59 -1.01
C GLY A 379 7.99 -11.66 0.12
N PHE A 380 7.36 -10.54 0.50
CA PHE A 380 6.64 -10.42 1.76
C PHE A 380 5.55 -11.49 1.97
N TYR A 381 4.77 -11.76 0.92
CA TYR A 381 3.70 -12.77 0.92
C TYR A 381 4.15 -14.15 0.46
N THR A 382 5.41 -14.31 0.07
CA THR A 382 5.96 -15.58 -0.40
C THR A 382 6.28 -16.48 0.79
N ASP A 383 6.06 -17.79 0.63
CA ASP A 383 6.48 -18.76 1.62
C ASP A 383 8.01 -18.75 1.79
N GLY A 384 8.47 -18.91 3.03
CA GLY A 384 9.90 -18.83 3.37
C GLY A 384 10.74 -19.89 2.66
N THR A 385 10.23 -21.12 2.52
CA THR A 385 10.97 -22.22 1.89
C THR A 385 11.02 -22.06 0.37
N MET A 386 9.89 -21.66 -0.25
CA MET A 386 9.82 -21.36 -1.68
C MET A 386 10.76 -20.22 -2.06
N PHE A 387 10.77 -19.15 -1.26
CA PHE A 387 11.67 -18.02 -1.45
C PHE A 387 13.14 -18.43 -1.38
N LEU A 388 13.54 -19.19 -0.36
CA LEU A 388 14.94 -19.64 -0.21
C LEU A 388 15.38 -20.52 -1.39
N ASN A 389 14.48 -21.36 -1.93
CA ASN A 389 14.77 -22.15 -3.13
C ASN A 389 14.96 -21.26 -4.38
N GLU A 390 14.14 -20.21 -4.57
CA GLU A 390 14.34 -19.25 -5.68
C GLU A 390 15.68 -18.53 -5.56
N VAL A 391 16.04 -18.09 -4.34
CA VAL A 391 17.34 -17.42 -4.10
C VAL A 391 18.50 -18.38 -4.39
N ARG A 392 18.40 -19.66 -4.01
CA ARG A 392 19.39 -20.69 -4.33
C ARG A 392 19.60 -20.84 -5.84
N LEU A 393 18.51 -20.97 -6.60
CA LEU A 393 18.58 -21.07 -8.07
C LEU A 393 19.25 -19.83 -8.69
N LYS A 394 18.89 -18.62 -8.24
CA LYS A 394 19.52 -17.38 -8.72
C LYS A 394 21.00 -17.28 -8.37
N ILE A 395 21.39 -17.79 -7.21
CA ILE A 395 22.80 -17.88 -6.81
C ILE A 395 23.57 -18.86 -7.70
N GLU A 396 23.01 -20.04 -7.97
CA GLU A 396 23.61 -21.03 -8.86
C GLU A 396 23.79 -20.47 -10.28
N ASP A 397 22.76 -19.80 -10.82
CA ASP A 397 22.81 -19.13 -12.12
C ASP A 397 23.86 -18.01 -12.15
N TYR A 398 23.92 -17.18 -11.11
CA TYR A 398 24.92 -16.12 -11.00
C TYR A 398 26.35 -16.70 -10.98
N THR A 399 26.56 -17.75 -10.19
CA THR A 399 27.86 -18.43 -10.07
C THR A 399 28.28 -19.04 -11.40
N LYS A 400 27.35 -19.71 -12.09
CA LYS A 400 27.59 -20.27 -13.43
C LYS A 400 27.97 -19.17 -14.41
N ASN A 401 27.21 -18.08 -14.47
CA ASN A 401 27.48 -16.96 -15.38
C ASN A 401 28.82 -16.27 -15.08
N SER A 402 29.20 -16.16 -13.81
CA SER A 402 30.52 -15.65 -13.41
C SER A 402 31.65 -16.52 -13.96
N ILE A 403 31.55 -17.85 -13.82
CA ILE A 403 32.52 -18.80 -14.38
C ILE A 403 32.59 -18.70 -15.90
N VAL A 404 31.44 -18.60 -16.58
CA VAL A 404 31.37 -18.43 -18.04
C VAL A 404 32.10 -17.17 -18.50
N ASN A 405 31.90 -16.06 -17.80
CA ASN A 405 32.60 -14.81 -18.10
C ASN A 405 34.13 -14.93 -17.87
N GLN A 406 34.55 -15.65 -16.82
CA GLN A 406 35.97 -15.93 -16.57
C GLN A 406 36.57 -16.81 -17.67
N ILE A 407 35.86 -17.85 -18.13
CA ILE A 407 36.28 -18.68 -19.27
C ILE A 407 36.43 -17.84 -20.54
N ALA A 408 35.48 -16.94 -20.82
CA ALA A 408 35.57 -16.04 -21.97
C ALA A 408 36.77 -15.07 -21.86
N PHE A 409 37.05 -14.56 -20.66
CA PHE A 409 38.22 -13.72 -20.42
C PHE A 409 39.54 -14.49 -20.63
N GLU A 410 39.64 -15.71 -20.09
CA GLU A 410 40.80 -16.57 -20.28
C GLU A 410 40.99 -16.96 -21.75
N TRP A 411 39.90 -17.25 -22.46
CA TRP A 411 39.93 -17.45 -23.90
C TRP A 411 40.50 -16.22 -24.62
N LYS A 412 40.07 -15.02 -24.26
CA LYS A 412 40.59 -13.77 -24.84
C LYS A 412 42.05 -13.55 -24.49
N ARG A 413 42.50 -13.92 -23.28
CA ARG A 413 43.91 -13.87 -22.87
C ARG A 413 44.78 -14.76 -23.76
N ILE A 414 44.37 -16.00 -24.03
CA ILE A 414 45.16 -16.95 -24.82
C ILE A 414 45.07 -16.73 -26.33
N SER A 415 43.90 -16.30 -26.83
CA SER A 415 43.62 -16.23 -28.27
C SER A 415 43.71 -14.81 -28.85
N SER A 416 43.62 -13.78 -28.00
CA SER A 416 43.41 -12.37 -28.40
C SER A 416 42.11 -12.14 -29.20
N THR A 417 41.13 -13.03 -29.10
CA THR A 417 39.84 -12.95 -29.82
C THR A 417 38.66 -13.25 -28.91
N GLU A 418 37.46 -12.83 -29.32
CA GLU A 418 36.22 -13.04 -28.55
C GLU A 418 35.70 -14.48 -28.63
N THR A 419 35.90 -15.18 -29.76
CA THR A 419 35.36 -16.53 -29.97
C THR A 419 36.34 -17.45 -30.70
N PRO A 420 36.30 -18.77 -30.46
CA PRO A 420 37.10 -19.77 -31.20
C PRO A 420 36.88 -19.71 -32.71
N SER A 421 35.63 -19.52 -33.14
CA SER A 421 35.29 -19.31 -34.53
C SER A 421 35.98 -18.10 -35.16
N LYS A 422 36.08 -16.97 -34.45
CA LYS A 422 36.79 -15.77 -34.94
C LYS A 422 38.29 -16.01 -35.02
N TRP A 423 38.88 -16.66 -34.02
CA TRP A 423 40.30 -17.01 -34.03
C TRP A 423 40.67 -17.90 -35.21
N ALA A 424 39.85 -18.92 -35.48
CA ALA A 424 40.09 -19.87 -36.55
C ALA A 424 40.09 -19.20 -37.93
N VAL A 425 39.14 -18.29 -38.17
CA VAL A 425 39.07 -17.52 -39.42
C VAL A 425 40.29 -16.61 -39.60
N ILE A 426 40.71 -15.88 -38.54
CA ILE A 426 41.86 -14.97 -38.59
C ILE A 426 43.17 -15.72 -38.88
N ASN A 427 43.40 -16.86 -38.22
CA ASN A 427 44.63 -17.62 -38.34
C ASN A 427 44.60 -18.65 -39.48
N GLY A 428 43.43 -18.92 -40.04
CA GLY A 428 43.21 -19.88 -41.13
C GLY A 428 43.35 -21.34 -40.73
N ILE A 429 43.46 -21.65 -39.45
CA ILE A 429 43.62 -23.00 -38.89
C ILE A 429 42.63 -23.24 -37.75
N PRO A 430 42.28 -24.50 -37.42
CA PRO A 430 41.30 -24.79 -36.38
C PRO A 430 41.74 -24.32 -34.98
N ALA A 431 40.82 -23.74 -34.21
CA ALA A 431 41.07 -23.18 -32.88
C ALA A 431 41.55 -24.21 -31.85
N ARG A 432 41.22 -25.50 -32.04
CA ARG A 432 41.67 -26.57 -31.15
C ARG A 432 43.20 -26.63 -30.96
N LEU A 433 43.96 -26.15 -31.94
CA LEU A 433 45.41 -26.16 -31.92
C LEU A 433 45.99 -25.23 -30.83
N LEU A 434 45.21 -24.27 -30.34
CA LEU A 434 45.59 -23.48 -29.17
C LEU A 434 45.68 -24.31 -27.89
N PHE A 435 45.01 -25.47 -27.83
CA PHE A 435 45.07 -26.37 -26.66
C PHE A 435 46.18 -27.41 -26.79
N GLY A 436 46.99 -27.38 -27.86
CA GLY A 436 48.06 -28.35 -28.10
C GLY A 436 47.54 -29.79 -28.13
N ASP A 437 48.18 -30.67 -27.36
CA ASP A 437 47.84 -32.10 -27.27
C ASP A 437 46.81 -32.42 -26.17
N ASN A 438 46.10 -31.42 -25.63
CA ASN A 438 45.13 -31.66 -24.56
C ASN A 438 43.96 -32.54 -25.06
N PRO A 439 43.72 -33.73 -24.49
CA PRO A 439 42.65 -34.63 -24.94
C PRO A 439 41.24 -34.07 -24.71
N GLU A 440 41.07 -33.12 -23.79
CA GLU A 440 39.79 -32.49 -23.43
C GLU A 440 39.50 -31.22 -24.25
N TRP A 441 40.24 -30.98 -25.35
CA TRP A 441 40.06 -29.80 -26.21
C TRP A 441 38.61 -29.57 -26.67
N ARG A 442 37.82 -30.63 -26.83
CA ARG A 442 36.40 -30.54 -27.21
C ARG A 442 35.56 -29.91 -26.11
N ASP A 443 35.81 -30.30 -24.86
CA ASP A 443 35.10 -29.75 -23.71
C ASP A 443 35.56 -28.32 -23.42
N LEU A 444 36.84 -28.00 -23.63
CA LEU A 444 37.36 -26.64 -23.53
C LEU A 444 36.73 -25.72 -24.59
N LEU A 445 36.63 -26.14 -25.85
CA LEU A 445 35.90 -25.39 -26.88
C LEU A 445 34.42 -25.28 -26.55
N GLY A 446 33.80 -26.39 -26.14
CA GLY A 446 32.38 -26.44 -25.80
C GLY A 446 32.02 -25.53 -24.64
N ALA A 447 32.89 -25.37 -23.64
CA ALA A 447 32.70 -24.45 -22.53
C ALA A 447 32.79 -22.97 -22.94
N ILE A 448 33.48 -22.65 -24.04
CA ILE A 448 33.59 -21.29 -24.58
C ILE A 448 32.42 -20.98 -25.52
N GLU A 449 32.05 -21.93 -26.40
CA GLU A 449 31.04 -21.71 -27.44
C GLU A 449 29.61 -22.03 -26.96
N THR A 450 29.45 -23.03 -26.10
CA THR A 450 28.15 -23.54 -25.61
C THR A 450 28.19 -23.83 -24.11
N PRO A 451 28.47 -22.83 -23.25
CA PRO A 451 28.62 -23.03 -21.81
C PRO A 451 27.37 -23.62 -21.13
N ASP A 452 26.18 -23.41 -21.70
CA ASP A 452 24.93 -23.87 -21.13
C ASP A 452 24.82 -25.40 -21.01
N ASN A 453 25.53 -26.13 -21.88
CA ASN A 453 25.56 -27.58 -21.91
C ASN A 453 26.36 -28.21 -20.76
N TYR A 454 27.00 -27.38 -19.92
CA TYR A 454 27.92 -27.82 -18.87
C TYR A 454 27.37 -27.43 -17.49
N SER A 455 27.62 -28.29 -16.49
CA SER A 455 27.37 -27.97 -15.08
C SER A 455 28.39 -26.95 -14.56
N ALA A 456 28.05 -26.20 -13.52
CA ALA A 456 28.95 -25.22 -12.90
C ALA A 456 30.27 -25.88 -12.43
N ASP A 457 30.21 -27.07 -11.83
CA ASP A 457 31.40 -27.81 -11.39
C ASP A 457 32.30 -28.20 -12.56
N LYS A 458 31.72 -28.66 -13.68
CA LYS A 458 32.49 -29.00 -14.88
C LYS A 458 33.14 -27.76 -15.50
N LEU A 459 32.40 -26.65 -15.57
CA LEU A 459 32.94 -25.37 -16.05
C LEU A 459 34.09 -24.88 -15.16
N LYS A 460 33.98 -25.03 -13.83
CA LYS A 460 35.04 -24.65 -12.90
C LYS A 460 36.32 -25.45 -13.13
N GLY A 461 36.20 -26.77 -13.29
CA GLY A 461 37.35 -27.62 -13.63
C GLY A 461 38.01 -27.23 -14.96
N LEU A 462 37.22 -26.91 -15.99
CA LEU A 462 37.72 -26.46 -17.28
C LEU A 462 38.39 -25.07 -17.20
N LEU A 463 37.87 -24.17 -16.37
CA LEU A 463 38.51 -22.87 -16.11
C LEU A 463 39.89 -23.02 -15.47
N GLU A 464 40.05 -23.92 -14.49
CA GLU A 464 41.35 -24.20 -13.86
C GLU A 464 42.37 -24.72 -14.88
N GLN A 465 41.93 -25.54 -15.84
CA GLN A 465 42.77 -25.98 -16.95
C GLN A 465 43.15 -24.82 -17.89
N LEU A 466 42.22 -23.93 -18.24
CA LEU A 466 42.52 -22.76 -19.07
C LEU A 466 43.51 -21.80 -18.40
N ASN A 467 43.35 -21.57 -17.09
CA ASN A 467 44.23 -20.72 -16.30
C ASN A 467 45.68 -21.23 -16.27
N SER A 468 45.86 -22.54 -16.19
CA SER A 468 47.19 -23.17 -16.13
C SER A 468 47.85 -23.34 -17.50
N MET A 469 47.11 -23.14 -18.59
CA MET A 469 47.59 -23.36 -19.95
C MET A 469 48.47 -22.21 -20.46
N GLN A 470 49.62 -22.57 -21.03
CA GLN A 470 50.42 -21.69 -21.89
C GLN A 470 50.09 -21.98 -23.35
N ALA A 471 49.47 -21.01 -24.01
CA ALA A 471 49.10 -21.16 -25.41
C ALA A 471 50.34 -21.25 -26.31
N PRO A 472 50.39 -22.20 -27.25
CA PRO A 472 51.46 -22.26 -28.25
C PRO A 472 51.45 -21.00 -29.12
N SER A 473 52.63 -20.62 -29.63
CA SER A 473 52.71 -19.53 -30.61
C SER A 473 51.96 -19.88 -31.89
N ILE A 474 51.46 -18.88 -32.63
CA ILE A 474 50.75 -19.10 -33.90
C ILE A 474 51.59 -19.94 -34.88
N ALA A 475 52.90 -19.69 -34.96
CA ALA A 475 53.82 -20.48 -35.77
C ALA A 475 53.92 -21.94 -35.28
N GLY A 476 53.86 -22.17 -33.97
CA GLY A 476 53.74 -23.49 -33.36
C GLY A 476 52.47 -24.21 -33.78
N CYS A 477 51.31 -23.55 -33.68
CA CYS A 477 50.02 -24.10 -34.11
C CYS A 477 50.02 -24.47 -35.60
N GLN A 478 50.57 -23.60 -36.44
CA GLN A 478 50.68 -23.85 -37.88
C GLN A 478 51.57 -25.05 -38.20
N LYS A 479 52.71 -25.17 -37.52
CA LYS A 479 53.62 -26.32 -37.67
C LYS A 479 52.96 -27.61 -37.22
N GLN A 480 52.25 -27.59 -36.09
CA GLN A 480 51.48 -28.72 -35.60
C GLN A 480 50.40 -29.13 -36.61
N PHE A 481 49.65 -28.16 -37.16
CA PHE A 481 48.62 -28.43 -38.17
C PHE A 481 49.18 -29.13 -39.41
N ILE A 482 50.31 -28.66 -39.95
CA ILE A 482 50.97 -29.31 -41.09
C ILE A 482 51.39 -30.73 -40.73
N THR A 483 51.96 -30.92 -39.54
CA THR A 483 52.43 -32.24 -39.07
C THR A 483 51.29 -33.23 -38.90
N GLU A 484 50.12 -32.78 -38.44
CA GLU A 484 48.92 -33.62 -38.29
C GLU A 484 48.22 -33.93 -39.62
N THR A 485 48.28 -32.99 -40.57
CA THR A 485 47.52 -33.06 -41.83
C THR A 485 48.30 -33.73 -42.96
N ILE A 486 49.60 -33.46 -43.07
CA ILE A 486 50.44 -33.99 -44.14
C ILE A 486 50.99 -35.36 -43.73
N PRO A 487 50.80 -36.42 -44.55
CA PRO A 487 51.38 -37.73 -44.27
C PRO A 487 52.91 -37.66 -44.18
N HIS A 488 53.50 -38.37 -43.22
CA HIS A 488 54.94 -38.35 -42.92
C HIS A 488 55.85 -38.51 -44.15
N ARG A 489 55.42 -39.30 -45.15
CA ARG A 489 56.17 -39.52 -46.41
C ARG A 489 56.39 -38.25 -47.26
N TYR A 490 55.57 -37.22 -47.09
CA TYR A 490 55.67 -35.97 -47.85
C TYR A 490 56.31 -34.82 -47.07
N VAL A 491 56.69 -35.02 -45.79
CA VAL A 491 57.25 -33.96 -44.93
C VAL A 491 58.54 -33.35 -45.52
N LYS A 492 59.32 -34.12 -46.27
CA LYS A 492 60.58 -33.67 -46.91
C LYS A 492 60.38 -32.64 -48.02
N PHE A 493 59.17 -32.49 -48.56
CA PHE A 493 58.90 -31.63 -49.72
C PHE A 493 58.52 -30.19 -49.35
N ASN A 494 58.64 -29.80 -48.07
CA ASN A 494 58.42 -28.44 -47.56
C ASN A 494 57.17 -27.76 -48.14
N ILE A 495 56.04 -28.49 -48.10
CA ILE A 495 54.74 -28.03 -48.63
C ILE A 495 54.38 -26.66 -48.03
N SER A 496 54.04 -25.70 -48.89
CA SER A 496 53.61 -24.38 -48.45
C SER A 496 52.28 -24.46 -47.69
N LEU A 497 52.25 -23.86 -46.48
CA LEU A 497 51.04 -23.73 -45.68
C LEU A 497 49.94 -22.97 -46.43
N SER A 498 50.28 -21.89 -47.14
CA SER A 498 49.29 -21.05 -47.83
C SER A 498 48.51 -21.85 -48.88
N SER A 499 49.21 -22.65 -49.69
CA SER A 499 48.60 -23.50 -50.72
C SER A 499 47.73 -24.61 -50.13
N LEU A 500 48.16 -25.18 -48.99
CA LEU A 500 47.36 -26.16 -48.26
C LEU A 500 46.07 -25.54 -47.72
N LEU A 501 46.15 -24.37 -47.08
CA LEU A 501 45.00 -23.69 -46.52
C LEU A 501 44.00 -23.26 -47.61
N GLU A 502 44.47 -22.80 -48.76
CA GLU A 502 43.61 -22.45 -49.90
C GLU A 502 42.82 -23.68 -50.40
N PHE A 503 43.50 -24.82 -50.57
CA PHE A 503 42.83 -26.07 -50.93
C PHE A 503 41.78 -26.49 -49.90
N LEU A 504 42.12 -26.43 -48.60
CA LEU A 504 41.20 -26.82 -47.54
C LEU A 504 39.97 -25.90 -47.47
N ARG A 505 40.14 -24.60 -47.66
CA ARG A 505 39.02 -23.64 -47.72
C ARG A 505 38.11 -23.90 -48.91
N LEU A 506 38.67 -24.21 -50.08
CA LEU A 506 37.89 -24.53 -51.29
C LEU A 506 37.09 -25.83 -51.13
N LYS A 507 37.66 -26.83 -50.45
CA LYS A 507 37.04 -28.17 -50.32
C LYS A 507 36.08 -28.28 -49.14
N TYR A 508 36.43 -27.68 -47.99
CA TYR A 508 35.72 -27.87 -46.72
C TYR A 508 35.10 -26.58 -46.18
N GLY A 509 35.24 -25.45 -46.87
CA GLY A 509 34.64 -24.17 -46.50
C GLY A 509 35.56 -23.25 -45.68
N ASN A 510 35.08 -22.02 -45.46
CA ASN A 510 35.86 -20.93 -44.88
C ASN A 510 35.99 -20.96 -43.35
N GLN A 511 35.34 -21.90 -42.67
CA GLN A 511 35.41 -22.05 -41.21
C GLN A 511 36.32 -23.23 -40.85
N PRO A 512 37.57 -23.00 -40.41
CA PRO A 512 38.50 -24.10 -40.12
C PRO A 512 38.07 -25.01 -38.97
N ASN A 513 37.22 -24.54 -38.05
CA ASN A 513 36.70 -25.37 -36.96
C ASN A 513 35.80 -26.51 -37.45
N ASP A 514 35.16 -26.36 -38.61
CA ASP A 514 34.25 -27.37 -39.18
C ASP A 514 35.00 -28.46 -39.95
N TRP A 515 36.30 -28.28 -40.17
CA TRP A 515 37.12 -29.28 -40.85
C TRP A 515 37.28 -30.53 -39.99
N ALA A 516 37.31 -31.69 -40.64
CA ALA A 516 37.66 -32.93 -39.95
C ALA A 516 39.01 -32.80 -39.24
N VAL A 517 39.18 -33.49 -38.09
CA VAL A 517 40.42 -33.46 -37.30
C VAL A 517 41.66 -33.77 -38.17
N LYS A 518 41.49 -34.70 -39.13
CA LYS A 518 42.45 -34.97 -40.21
C LYS A 518 41.76 -34.80 -41.57
N PRO A 519 41.88 -33.64 -42.21
CA PRO A 519 41.30 -33.40 -43.54
C PRO A 519 41.92 -34.30 -44.61
N ASP A 520 41.15 -34.71 -45.62
CA ASP A 520 41.68 -35.51 -46.73
C ASP A 520 42.36 -34.63 -47.78
N VAL A 521 43.69 -34.68 -47.78
CA VAL A 521 44.60 -33.92 -48.64
C VAL A 521 45.21 -34.74 -49.78
N ARG A 522 44.73 -35.96 -50.05
CA ARG A 522 45.31 -36.83 -51.11
C ARG A 522 45.33 -36.15 -52.48
N GLU A 523 44.21 -35.57 -52.87
CA GLU A 523 44.08 -34.87 -54.16
C GLU A 523 45.03 -33.67 -54.27
N PHE A 524 45.18 -32.91 -53.18
CA PHE A 524 46.14 -31.80 -53.11
C PHE A 524 47.58 -32.31 -53.28
N LEU A 525 47.94 -33.38 -52.57
CA LEU A 525 49.26 -34.00 -52.64
C LEU A 525 49.56 -34.56 -54.03
N GLU A 526 48.59 -35.15 -54.72
CA GLU A 526 48.75 -35.64 -56.10
C GLU A 526 48.99 -34.49 -57.08
N ARG A 527 48.24 -33.39 -56.95
CA ARG A 527 48.42 -32.19 -57.78
C ARG A 527 49.81 -31.56 -57.54
N GLN A 528 50.19 -31.39 -56.27
CA GLN A 528 51.51 -30.87 -55.89
C GLN A 528 52.65 -31.80 -56.34
N TYR A 529 52.45 -33.11 -56.23
CA TYR A 529 53.43 -34.07 -56.70
C TYR A 529 53.66 -33.99 -58.20
N LYS A 530 52.59 -33.94 -59.01
CA LYS A 530 52.72 -33.82 -60.47
C LYS A 530 53.30 -32.47 -60.91
N GLY A 531 52.91 -31.39 -60.24
CA GLY A 531 53.31 -30.03 -60.60
C GLY A 531 54.71 -29.63 -60.16
N GLU A 532 55.05 -29.84 -58.89
CA GLU A 532 56.30 -29.36 -58.30
C GLU A 532 57.30 -30.49 -58.01
N PHE A 533 56.85 -31.58 -57.38
CA PHE A 533 57.78 -32.59 -56.88
C PHE A 533 58.34 -33.48 -57.99
N ALA A 534 57.52 -33.90 -58.95
CA ALA A 534 57.92 -34.77 -60.06
C ALA A 534 58.97 -34.12 -60.97
N PRO A 535 58.87 -32.82 -61.33
CA PRO A 535 59.95 -32.13 -62.04
C PRO A 535 61.25 -32.05 -61.24
N GLN A 536 61.20 -31.73 -59.94
CA GLN A 536 62.40 -31.69 -59.09
C GLN A 536 63.07 -33.06 -58.95
N ILE A 537 62.26 -34.12 -58.79
CA ILE A 537 62.75 -35.49 -58.76
C ILE A 537 63.39 -35.84 -60.10
N THR A 538 62.74 -35.48 -61.22
CA THR A 538 63.25 -35.75 -62.57
C THR A 538 64.56 -35.02 -62.83
N ASP A 539 64.71 -33.76 -62.42
CA ASP A 539 65.96 -33.01 -62.54
C ASP A 539 67.07 -33.58 -61.65
N LYS A 540 66.72 -34.03 -60.44
CA LYS A 540 67.68 -34.73 -59.57
C LYS A 540 68.13 -36.05 -60.18
N LEU A 541 67.22 -36.81 -60.78
CA LEU A 541 67.52 -38.03 -61.53
C LEU A 541 68.45 -37.73 -62.72
N LYS A 542 68.18 -36.69 -63.51
CA LYS A 542 69.04 -36.25 -64.63
C LYS A 542 70.46 -35.84 -64.22
N LYS A 543 70.61 -35.26 -63.02
CA LYS A 543 71.91 -34.83 -62.47
C LYS A 543 72.70 -35.96 -61.79
N THR A 544 72.07 -37.10 -61.58
CA THR A 544 72.72 -38.26 -60.95
C THR A 544 73.42 -39.09 -62.03
N ALA A 545 74.63 -39.58 -61.74
CA ALA A 545 75.37 -40.42 -62.69
C ALA A 545 74.57 -41.69 -63.03
N ALA A 546 74.60 -42.10 -64.30
CA ALA A 546 73.82 -43.23 -64.79
C ALA A 546 74.08 -44.54 -64.02
N GLU A 547 75.32 -44.78 -63.60
CA GLU A 547 75.69 -45.96 -62.81
C GLU A 547 75.11 -45.95 -61.39
N ASP A 548 75.07 -44.79 -60.73
CA ASP A 548 74.49 -44.66 -59.41
C ASP A 548 72.97 -44.80 -59.45
N LEU A 549 72.34 -44.30 -60.52
CA LEU A 549 70.92 -44.44 -60.78
C LEU A 549 70.55 -45.92 -61.00
N LYS A 550 71.34 -46.62 -61.83
CA LYS A 550 71.14 -48.05 -62.11
C LYS A 550 71.28 -48.90 -60.85
N LYS A 551 72.30 -48.65 -60.02
CA LYS A 551 72.44 -49.30 -58.71
C LYS A 551 71.23 -49.05 -57.81
N LYS A 552 70.72 -47.81 -57.78
CA LYS A 552 69.56 -47.45 -56.97
C LYS A 552 68.26 -48.09 -57.47
N LEU A 553 68.06 -48.19 -58.79
CA LEU A 553 66.91 -48.87 -59.38
C LEU A 553 66.93 -50.38 -59.11
N ILE A 554 68.10 -51.03 -59.23
CA ILE A 554 68.27 -52.44 -58.87
C ILE A 554 67.96 -52.65 -57.38
N GLN A 555 68.44 -51.76 -56.51
CA GLN A 555 68.10 -51.80 -55.09
C GLN A 555 66.58 -51.68 -54.85
N LEU A 556 65.93 -50.71 -55.50
CA LEU A 556 64.48 -50.50 -55.36
C LEU A 556 63.66 -51.68 -55.90
N ALA A 557 64.08 -52.30 -57.01
CA ALA A 557 63.42 -53.49 -57.56
C ALA A 557 63.55 -54.73 -56.65
N ASN A 558 64.67 -54.86 -55.92
CA ASN A 558 64.87 -55.92 -54.94
C ASN A 558 64.08 -55.67 -53.63
N GLU A 559 63.96 -54.40 -53.21
CA GLU A 559 63.32 -54.02 -51.95
C GLU A 559 61.79 -53.86 -52.07
N ASN A 560 61.27 -53.59 -53.27
CA ASN A 560 59.84 -53.34 -53.50
C ASN A 560 59.33 -54.18 -54.70
N PRO A 561 58.60 -55.28 -54.44
CA PRO A 561 58.12 -56.19 -55.48
C PRO A 561 57.26 -55.54 -56.56
N ASP A 562 56.41 -54.58 -56.19
CA ASP A 562 55.52 -53.88 -57.13
C ASP A 562 56.30 -52.99 -58.10
N LEU A 563 57.36 -52.33 -57.62
CA LEU A 563 58.29 -51.58 -58.48
C LEU A 563 59.13 -52.52 -59.35
N GLY A 564 59.55 -53.67 -58.83
CA GLY A 564 60.29 -54.67 -59.59
C GLY A 564 59.50 -55.22 -60.78
N LEU A 565 58.20 -55.47 -60.59
CA LEU A 565 57.28 -55.89 -61.66
C LEU A 565 57.16 -54.84 -62.79
N LEU A 566 57.18 -53.54 -62.46
CA LEU A 566 57.13 -52.46 -63.46
C LEU A 566 58.41 -52.36 -64.32
N PHE A 567 59.53 -52.93 -63.88
CA PHE A 567 60.76 -53.03 -64.68
C PHE A 567 60.90 -54.37 -65.42
N TRP A 568 59.98 -55.31 -65.19
CA TRP A 568 59.95 -56.61 -65.85
C TRP A 568 59.22 -56.55 -67.21
N GLU A 569 58.26 -55.64 -67.36
CA GLU A 569 57.69 -55.22 -68.65
C GLU A 569 58.71 -54.44 -69.49
#